data_AF-A0A3E0E6Z9-F1
#
_entry.id   AF-A0A3E0E6Z9-F1
#
_cell.length_a   1.000
_cell.length_b   1.000
_cell.length_c   1.000
_cell.angle_alpha   90.00
_cell.angle_beta   90.00
_cell.angle_gamma   90.00
#
_symmetry.space_group_name_H-M   'P 1'
#
loop_
_entity.id
_entity.type
_entity.pdbx_description
1 polymer ?
#
loop_
_entity_poly.entity_id
_entity_poly.type
_entity_poly.pdbx_seq_one_letter_code
_entity_poly.pdbx_strand_id
1 'polypeptide(L)'
;MSTLAKPNHIGRKISRIRELKDMKQEALAQALGTNQQAVSIMENSETIEEEKLMEVAKALGVSVEAIKNFSEEAVLNIIGNTYHDNGIVNAGTNYNCTFNPLDKIVELYERLLVAEKEKNAYLEKLVDKK
;
A
#
# COMPACT_ATOMS: atom_id res chain seq x y z
N MET A 1 6.41 -30.24 12.22
CA MET A 1 5.53 -29.10 11.90
C MET A 1 5.21 -29.19 10.42
N SER A 2 4.04 -29.73 10.06
CA SER A 2 3.64 -29.95 8.68
C SER A 2 3.19 -28.62 8.08
N THR A 3 3.98 -28.03 7.18
CA THR A 3 3.56 -26.90 6.34
C THR A 3 2.63 -27.43 5.24
N LEU A 4 1.43 -27.86 5.62
CA LEU A 4 0.36 -28.12 4.66
C LEU A 4 0.07 -26.77 3.99
N ALA A 5 0.36 -26.66 2.70
CA ALA A 5 0.00 -25.51 1.89
C ALA A 5 -1.48 -25.18 2.17
N LYS A 6 -1.73 -24.06 2.86
CA LYS A 6 -3.08 -23.66 3.24
C LYS A 6 -3.92 -23.65 1.96
N PRO A 7 -5.00 -24.46 1.87
CA PRO A 7 -5.82 -24.50 0.67
C PRO A 7 -6.26 -23.08 0.31
N ASN A 8 -6.16 -22.74 -0.97
CA ASN A 8 -6.41 -21.40 -1.50
C ASN A 8 -7.92 -21.12 -1.51
N HIS A 9 -8.50 -20.99 -0.32
CA HIS A 9 -9.94 -20.89 -0.13
C HIS A 9 -10.40 -19.46 -0.40
N ILE A 10 -10.97 -19.23 -1.59
CA ILE A 10 -11.36 -17.91 -2.07
C ILE A 10 -12.44 -17.28 -1.17
N GLY A 11 -13.44 -18.05 -0.73
CA GLY A 11 -14.48 -17.55 0.17
C GLY A 11 -13.94 -16.97 1.48
N ARG A 12 -12.95 -17.61 2.11
CA ARG A 12 -12.29 -17.12 3.33
C ARG A 12 -11.56 -15.80 3.09
N LYS A 13 -10.90 -15.66 1.94
CA LYS A 13 -10.24 -14.41 1.54
C LYS A 13 -11.26 -13.29 1.38
N ILE A 14 -12.41 -13.56 0.76
CA ILE A 14 -13.52 -12.60 0.64
C ILE A 14 -14.03 -12.17 2.00
N SER A 15 -14.31 -13.11 2.92
CA SER A 15 -14.74 -12.79 4.29
C SER A 15 -13.74 -11.86 4.98
N ARG A 16 -12.45 -12.12 4.82
CA ARG A 16 -11.42 -11.33 5.48
C ARG A 16 -11.28 -9.93 4.89
N ILE A 17 -11.31 -9.80 3.57
CA ILE A 17 -11.30 -8.50 2.88
C ILE A 17 -12.54 -7.69 3.26
N ARG A 18 -13.69 -8.35 3.37
CA ARG A 18 -14.94 -7.73 3.82
C ARG A 18 -14.82 -7.17 5.24
N GLU A 19 -14.28 -7.96 6.18
CA GLU A 19 -14.03 -7.52 7.56
C GLU A 19 -13.04 -6.35 7.63
N LEU A 20 -11.96 -6.38 6.84
CA LEU A 20 -10.99 -5.29 6.76
C LEU A 20 -11.60 -3.98 6.22
N LYS A 21 -12.70 -4.08 5.47
CA LYS A 21 -13.47 -2.94 4.98
C LYS A 21 -14.62 -2.53 5.91
N ASP A 22 -14.69 -3.11 7.11
CA ASP A 22 -15.76 -2.88 8.09
C ASP A 22 -17.17 -3.10 7.49
N MET A 23 -17.29 -4.06 6.58
CA MET A 23 -18.52 -4.35 5.85
C MET A 23 -19.23 -5.57 6.46
N LYS A 24 -20.53 -5.47 6.76
CA LYS A 24 -21.35 -6.61 7.22
C LYS A 24 -21.73 -7.52 6.05
N GLN A 25 -22.00 -8.80 6.33
CA GLN A 25 -22.49 -9.75 5.31
C GLN A 25 -23.78 -9.25 4.64
N GLU A 26 -24.69 -8.63 5.40
CA GLU A 26 -25.92 -8.03 4.88
C GLU A 26 -25.65 -6.89 3.88
N ALA A 27 -24.63 -6.06 4.15
CA ALA A 27 -24.27 -4.96 3.26
C ALA A 27 -23.67 -5.48 1.95
N LEU A 28 -22.82 -6.51 2.01
CA LEU A 28 -22.30 -7.18 0.82
C LEU A 28 -23.42 -7.87 0.03
N ALA A 29 -24.38 -8.50 0.71
CA ALA A 29 -25.52 -9.12 0.08
C ALA A 29 -26.38 -8.11 -0.68
N GLN A 30 -26.64 -6.95 -0.07
CA GLN A 30 -27.35 -5.84 -0.74
C GLN A 30 -26.60 -5.34 -1.97
N ALA A 31 -25.27 -5.18 -1.90
CA ALA A 31 -24.44 -4.75 -3.02
C ALA A 31 -24.44 -5.77 -4.19
N LEU A 32 -24.57 -7.05 -3.88
CA LEU A 32 -24.65 -8.14 -4.86
C LEU A 32 -26.09 -8.47 -5.30
N GLY A 33 -27.11 -7.75 -4.79
CA GLY A 33 -28.51 -8.02 -5.10
C GLY A 33 -28.99 -9.41 -4.62
N THR A 34 -28.40 -9.94 -3.55
CA THR A 34 -28.68 -11.26 -2.99
C THR A 34 -29.06 -11.18 -1.51
N ASN A 35 -29.13 -12.33 -0.82
CA ASN A 35 -29.41 -12.42 0.62
C ASN A 35 -28.15 -12.77 1.44
N GLN A 36 -28.22 -12.51 2.75
CA GLN A 36 -27.11 -12.75 3.67
C GLN A 36 -26.67 -14.22 3.69
N GLN A 37 -27.61 -15.16 3.57
CA GLN A 37 -27.33 -16.60 3.56
C GLN A 37 -26.48 -16.99 2.35
N ALA A 38 -26.77 -16.43 1.17
CA ALA A 38 -26.01 -16.65 -0.05
C ALA A 38 -24.57 -16.14 0.09
N VAL A 39 -24.37 -14.98 0.71
CA VAL A 39 -23.03 -14.47 1.03
C VAL A 39 -22.30 -15.38 2.01
N SER A 40 -22.98 -15.86 3.05
CA SER A 40 -22.38 -16.81 4.01
C SER A 40 -21.96 -18.13 3.36
N ILE A 41 -22.79 -18.67 2.45
CA ILE A 41 -22.46 -19.87 1.67
C ILE A 41 -21.25 -19.61 0.77
N MET A 42 -21.24 -18.47 0.09
CA MET A 42 -20.13 -18.05 -0.77
C MET A 42 -18.81 -17.90 0.00
N GLU A 43 -18.83 -17.30 1.18
CA GLU A 43 -17.66 -17.15 2.05
C GLU A 43 -17.12 -18.49 2.58
N ASN A 44 -17.99 -19.50 2.70
CA ASN A 44 -17.63 -20.87 3.05
C ASN A 44 -17.26 -21.74 1.84
N SER A 45 -17.32 -21.21 0.62
CA SER A 45 -16.94 -21.93 -0.60
C SER A 45 -15.44 -21.80 -0.89
N GLU A 46 -14.78 -22.93 -1.13
CA GLU A 46 -13.35 -22.96 -1.46
C GLU A 46 -13.06 -22.30 -2.81
N THR A 47 -13.97 -22.47 -3.76
CA THR A 47 -13.89 -21.92 -5.12
C THR A 47 -15.15 -21.10 -5.45
N ILE A 48 -15.00 -20.11 -6.33
CA ILE A 48 -16.08 -19.26 -6.81
C ILE A 48 -15.88 -19.07 -8.31
N GLU A 49 -16.97 -19.09 -9.07
CA GLU A 49 -16.98 -18.81 -10.51
C GLU A 49 -16.40 -17.42 -10.79
N GLU A 50 -15.60 -17.29 -11.85
CA GLU A 50 -14.88 -16.05 -12.16
C GLU A 50 -15.81 -14.84 -12.33
N GLU A 51 -16.99 -15.06 -12.92
CA GLU A 51 -18.01 -14.02 -13.12
C GLU A 51 -18.52 -13.47 -11.78
N LYS A 52 -18.91 -14.35 -10.85
CA LYS A 52 -19.30 -13.97 -9.49
C LYS A 52 -18.15 -13.32 -8.73
N LEU A 53 -16.93 -13.80 -8.93
CA LEU A 53 -15.75 -13.23 -8.28
C LEU A 53 -15.50 -11.79 -8.75
N MET A 54 -15.73 -11.47 -10.02
CA MET A 54 -15.68 -10.10 -10.54
C MET A 54 -16.73 -9.19 -9.90
N GLU A 55 -17.97 -9.68 -9.73
CA GLU A 55 -19.04 -8.92 -9.06
C GLU A 55 -18.69 -8.64 -7.59
N VAL A 56 -18.18 -9.64 -6.87
CA VAL A 56 -17.72 -9.51 -5.48
C VAL A 56 -16.56 -8.54 -5.38
N ALA A 57 -15.57 -8.62 -6.28
CA ALA A 57 -14.45 -7.70 -6.32
C ALA A 57 -14.91 -6.25 -6.53
N LYS A 58 -15.87 -6.04 -7.45
CA LYS A 58 -16.48 -4.73 -7.68
C LYS A 58 -17.24 -4.23 -6.45
N ALA A 59 -18.05 -5.07 -5.81
CA ALA A 59 -18.81 -4.71 -4.61
C ALA A 59 -17.90 -4.36 -3.43
N LEU A 60 -16.78 -5.06 -3.28
CA LEU A 60 -15.76 -4.79 -2.28
C LEU A 60 -14.82 -3.63 -2.69
N GLY A 61 -14.86 -3.16 -3.94
CA GLY A 61 -13.95 -2.12 -4.44
C GLY A 61 -12.48 -2.56 -4.42
N VAL A 62 -12.20 -3.78 -4.87
CA VAL A 62 -10.86 -4.36 -5.03
C VAL A 62 -10.74 -5.03 -6.40
N SER A 63 -9.53 -5.38 -6.83
CA SER A 63 -9.35 -6.20 -8.03
C SER A 63 -9.58 -7.69 -7.73
N VAL A 64 -9.96 -8.46 -8.75
CA VAL A 64 -10.07 -9.92 -8.63
C VAL A 64 -8.73 -10.55 -8.22
N GLU A 65 -7.63 -10.05 -8.78
CA GLU A 65 -6.28 -10.47 -8.41
C GLU A 65 -5.97 -10.21 -6.95
N ALA A 66 -6.43 -9.09 -6.38
CA ALA A 66 -6.26 -8.81 -4.96
C ALA A 66 -6.95 -9.86 -4.09
N ILE A 67 -8.14 -10.34 -4.48
CA ILE A 67 -8.82 -11.43 -3.76
C ILE A 67 -8.05 -12.75 -3.90
N LYS A 68 -7.61 -13.10 -5.12
CA LYS A 68 -6.88 -14.35 -5.40
C LYS A 68 -5.54 -14.41 -4.66
N ASN A 69 -4.82 -13.29 -4.63
CA ASN A 69 -3.50 -13.17 -4.02
C ASN A 69 -3.54 -12.72 -2.55
N PHE A 70 -4.74 -12.51 -1.98
CA PHE A 70 -4.87 -12.09 -0.60
C PHE A 70 -4.23 -13.11 0.35
N SER A 71 -3.39 -12.59 1.24
CA SER A 71 -2.74 -13.32 2.33
C SER A 71 -2.77 -12.45 3.57
N GLU A 72 -3.35 -12.98 4.66
CA GLU A 72 -3.37 -12.29 5.95
C GLU A 72 -1.97 -11.97 6.46
N GLU A 73 -1.01 -12.87 6.24
CA GLU A 73 0.38 -12.66 6.67
C GLU A 73 1.03 -11.51 5.88
N ALA A 74 0.71 -11.36 4.60
CA ALA A 74 1.19 -10.23 3.81
C ALA A 74 0.59 -8.91 4.32
N VAL A 75 -0.70 -8.89 4.63
CA VAL A 75 -1.38 -7.71 5.18
C VAL A 75 -0.86 -7.37 6.58
N LEU A 76 -0.68 -8.36 7.45
CA LEU A 76 -0.15 -8.17 8.80
C LEU A 76 1.33 -7.75 8.78
N ASN A 77 2.13 -8.24 7.84
CA ASN A 77 3.51 -7.74 7.65
C ASN A 77 3.51 -6.28 7.19
N ILE A 78 2.63 -5.90 6.26
CA ILE A 78 2.51 -4.50 5.82
C ILE A 78 2.05 -3.61 6.98
N ILE A 79 0.99 -4.00 7.70
CA ILE A 79 0.45 -3.31 8.87
C ILE A 79 1.53 -3.23 9.96
N GLY A 80 2.13 -4.35 10.35
CA GLY A 80 3.16 -4.42 11.37
C GLY A 80 4.35 -3.51 11.07
N ASN A 81 4.83 -3.52 9.83
CA ASN A 81 5.91 -2.62 9.39
C ASN A 81 5.46 -1.16 9.33
N THR A 82 4.20 -0.86 9.02
CA THR A 82 3.65 0.50 9.00
C THR A 82 3.46 1.08 10.41
N TYR A 83 3.15 0.25 11.41
CA TYR A 83 2.93 0.70 12.78
C TYR A 83 4.21 0.68 13.65
N HIS A 84 5.20 -0.15 13.32
CA HIS A 84 6.49 -0.17 14.03
C HIS A 84 7.56 0.74 13.40
N ASP A 85 7.44 1.08 12.13
CA ASP A 85 8.40 1.96 11.47
C ASP A 85 7.63 3.07 10.73
N ASN A 86 7.86 4.32 11.13
CA ASN A 86 7.38 5.51 10.43
C ASN A 86 8.12 5.71 9.09
N GLY A 87 8.42 4.61 8.40
CA GLY A 87 9.33 4.53 7.28
C GLY A 87 8.85 3.50 6.28
N ILE A 88 8.32 4.00 5.17
CA ILE A 88 8.34 3.33 3.86
C ILE A 88 7.27 2.23 3.69
N VAL A 89 6.03 2.64 3.44
CA VAL A 89 5.15 1.93 2.49
C VAL A 89 4.70 2.91 1.43
N ASN A 90 5.64 3.25 0.54
CA ASN A 90 5.36 3.81 -0.77
C ASN A 90 4.91 2.66 -1.70
N ALA A 91 3.64 2.24 -1.61
CA ALA A 91 3.05 1.25 -2.51
C ALA A 91 1.91 1.82 -3.37
N GLY A 92 1.78 3.15 -3.50
CA GLY A 92 0.63 3.75 -4.18
C GLY A 92 0.88 4.99 -5.03
N THR A 93 1.95 5.75 -4.80
CA THR A 93 2.14 7.03 -5.51
C THR A 93 3.63 7.34 -5.68
N ASN A 94 4.14 6.87 -6.82
CA ASN A 94 5.28 7.38 -7.59
C ASN A 94 5.89 8.72 -7.12
N TYR A 95 6.72 8.67 -6.08
CA TYR A 95 7.90 9.53 -5.94
C TYR A 95 9.15 8.65 -5.98
N ASN A 96 9.24 7.82 -7.02
CA ASN A 96 10.51 7.18 -7.38
C ASN A 96 11.41 8.27 -7.95
N CYS A 97 12.14 8.98 -7.08
CA CYS A 97 13.29 9.73 -7.54
C CYS A 97 14.20 8.74 -8.27
N THR A 98 14.47 8.97 -9.56
CA THR A 98 15.46 8.20 -10.35
C THR A 98 16.90 8.46 -9.91
N PHE A 99 17.07 9.21 -8.84
CA PHE A 99 18.32 9.61 -8.23
C PHE A 99 18.24 9.38 -6.72
N ASN A 100 19.37 9.10 -6.08
CA ASN A 100 19.46 9.01 -4.63
C ASN A 100 19.27 10.42 -4.01
N PRO A 101 18.23 10.66 -3.19
CA PRO A 101 17.98 11.97 -2.59
C PRO A 101 19.13 12.49 -1.74
N LEU A 102 19.89 11.61 -1.09
CA LEU A 102 21.05 12.00 -0.29
C LEU A 102 22.13 12.65 -1.15
N ASP A 103 22.36 12.14 -2.36
CA ASP A 103 23.35 12.71 -3.28
C ASP A 103 22.96 14.14 -3.69
N LYS A 104 21.65 14.42 -3.86
CA LYS A 104 21.15 15.77 -4.16
C LYS A 104 21.25 16.74 -2.99
N ILE A 105 21.11 16.23 -1.76
CA ILE A 105 21.33 17.05 -0.56
C ILE A 105 22.80 17.43 -0.44
N VAL A 106 23.72 16.49 -0.70
CA VAL A 106 25.17 16.77 -0.71
C VAL A 106 25.52 17.80 -1.78
N GLU A 107 25.01 17.63 -3.01
CA GLU A 107 25.20 18.59 -4.12
C GLU A 107 24.69 20.00 -3.77
N LEU A 108 23.57 20.10 -3.04
CA LEU A 108 23.04 21.38 -2.58
C LEU A 108 23.97 22.05 -1.55
N TYR A 109 24.50 21.29 -0.59
CA TYR A 109 25.42 21.82 0.42
C TYR A 109 26.74 22.29 -0.19
N GLU A 110 27.29 21.56 -1.17
CA GLU A 110 28.49 21.98 -1.88
C GLU A 110 28.28 23.32 -2.61
N ARG A 111 27.14 23.49 -3.30
CA ARG A 111 26.79 24.76 -3.96
C ARG A 111 26.62 25.91 -2.96
N LEU A 112 25.94 25.67 -1.84
CA LEU A 112 25.77 26.65 -0.77
C LEU A 112 27.12 27.11 -0.20
N LEU A 113 28.05 26.17 -0.02
CA LEU A 113 29.38 26.47 0.49
C LEU A 113 30.20 27.29 -0.50
N VAL A 114 30.06 27.06 -1.80
CA VAL A 114 30.67 27.90 -2.84
C VAL A 114 30.06 29.31 -2.82
N ALA A 115 28.74 29.42 -2.78
CA ALA A 115 28.05 30.72 -2.75
C ALA A 115 28.44 31.57 -1.53
N GLU A 116 28.58 30.95 -0.35
CA GLU A 116 29.05 31.64 0.85
C GLU A 116 30.50 32.12 0.73
N LYS A 117 31.40 31.31 0.15
CA LYS A 117 32.79 31.71 -0.10
C LYS A 117 32.87 32.89 -1.07
N GLU A 118 32.11 32.87 -2.15
CA GLU A 118 32.06 33.97 -3.13
C GLU A 118 31.51 35.25 -2.51
N LYS A 119 30.44 35.14 -1.71
CA LYS A 119 29.89 36.28 -0.96
C LYS A 119 30.92 36.89 -0.02
N ASN A 120 31.65 36.05 0.73
CA ASN A 120 32.68 36.53 1.65
C ASN A 120 33.84 37.20 0.90
N ALA A 121 34.32 36.63 -0.20
CA ALA A 121 35.37 37.25 -1.01
C ALA A 121 34.91 38.59 -1.64
N TYR A 122 33.63 38.72 -2.00
CA TYR A 122 33.07 39.98 -2.46
C TYR A 122 33.01 41.02 -1.33
N LEU A 123 32.59 40.61 -0.13
CA LEU A 123 32.57 41.46 1.06
C LEU A 123 33.98 41.92 1.46
N GLU A 124 34.98 41.04 1.45
CA GLU A 124 36.40 41.39 1.69
C GLU A 124 36.87 42.46 0.71
N LYS A 125 36.60 42.30 -0.60
CA LYS A 125 36.92 43.32 -1.62
C LYS A 125 36.23 44.66 -1.41
N LEU A 126 35.04 44.69 -0.77
CA LEU A 126 34.34 45.94 -0.44
C LEU A 126 34.94 46.60 0.80
N VAL A 127 35.38 45.81 1.78
CA VAL A 127 36.06 46.30 2.99
C VAL A 127 37.44 46.85 2.63
N ASP A 128 38.20 46.17 1.77
CA ASP A 128 39.55 46.59 1.35
C ASP A 128 39.57 47.84 0.46
N LYS A 129 38.41 48.23 -0.11
CA LYS A 129 38.26 49.45 -0.93
C LYS A 129 37.88 50.69 -0.12
N LYS A 130 37.81 50.57 1.20
CA LYS A 130 37.44 51.64 2.14
C LYS A 130 38.66 52.18 2.86
#